data_AF-A0A382H586-F1
#
_entry.id   AF-A0A382H586-F1
#
_cell.length_a   1.000
_cell.length_b   1.000
_cell.length_c   1.000
_cell.angle_alpha   90.00
_cell.angle_beta   90.00
_cell.angle_gamma   90.00
#
_symmetry.space_group_name_H-M   'P 1'
#
loop_
_entity.id
_entity.type
_entity.pdbx_description
1 polymer ?
#
loop_
_entity_poly.entity_id
_entity_poly.type
_entity_poly.pdbx_seq_one_letter_code
_entity_poly.pdbx_strand_id
1 'polypeptide(L)'
;MPNQLIQASPWCMKNKHSGKITRRRFLRSSTAAGLVLTPFHSLLSVKNIERGSTKSIVVIGAGLSGISCGYELVQHGYDVTVLEARSRPGGRVRTYRDPFADNLYAEMGGEYVDKSDQFVRSYCDKFGLEVLPAKQYDGIYLRGKRYVMADFKQYKQALPFAGTEGGNLFGQEYPYIEKWVNMIKSIDDLPKKVLDLDNISVAELLKRGGAPKDVVELYTYTNATESTALPKKMSALSMVLANFQASAFSENTVEGRIFGGNDQLAKKFAKMIAANVHYNCPVRKIKHSKDEIEVFFEESGRRTSIKGDRCVITMPVSMLRRT
;
A
#
# COMPACT_ATOMS: atom_id res chain seq x y z
N MET A 1 10.72 64.96 9.87
CA MET A 1 12.19 64.88 9.94
C MET A 1 12.61 63.49 9.51
N PRO A 2 13.62 63.37 8.65
CA PRO A 2 13.62 62.39 7.57
C PRO A 2 14.83 61.43 7.59
N ASN A 3 14.74 60.43 6.71
CA ASN A 3 15.82 59.79 5.94
C ASN A 3 17.06 59.28 6.68
N GLN A 4 17.32 57.97 6.55
CA GLN A 4 18.57 57.52 5.94
C GLN A 4 18.37 56.29 5.05
N LEU A 5 18.43 56.55 3.74
CA LEU A 5 18.91 55.66 2.69
C LEU A 5 20.43 55.49 2.85
N ILE A 6 20.95 54.26 2.75
CA ILE A 6 22.36 53.99 2.39
C ILE A 6 22.33 52.73 1.50
N GLN A 7 22.24 52.91 0.18
CA GLN A 7 23.36 52.88 -0.78
C GLN A 7 23.98 51.50 -1.00
N ALA A 8 23.65 50.91 -2.15
CA ALA A 8 24.45 49.93 -2.85
C ALA A 8 25.55 50.62 -3.67
N SER A 9 26.77 50.09 -3.67
CA SER A 9 27.91 50.44 -4.55
C SER A 9 29.10 49.50 -4.27
N PRO A 10 30.07 49.30 -5.20
CA PRO A 10 30.22 48.05 -5.93
C PRO A 10 31.55 47.34 -5.64
N TRP A 11 31.63 46.02 -5.86
CA TRP A 11 32.93 45.39 -6.04
C TRP A 11 33.00 44.59 -7.33
N CYS A 12 33.99 45.01 -8.12
CA CYS A 12 34.33 44.57 -9.46
C CYS A 12 35.15 43.27 -9.43
N MET A 13 35.09 42.60 -10.57
CA MET A 13 35.64 41.29 -10.93
C MET A 13 37.10 41.04 -10.54
N LYS A 14 37.40 39.77 -10.18
CA LYS A 14 38.56 39.06 -10.71
C LYS A 14 38.19 37.63 -11.12
N ASN A 15 38.12 37.42 -12.43
CA ASN A 15 38.19 36.12 -13.07
C ASN A 15 39.50 35.40 -12.66
N LYS A 16 39.40 34.12 -12.29
CA LYS A 16 40.49 33.16 -12.51
C LYS A 16 39.93 31.85 -13.06
N HIS A 17 40.61 31.40 -14.11
CA HIS A 17 40.25 30.31 -15.00
C HIS A 17 40.08 28.94 -14.35
N SER A 18 39.22 28.17 -15.01
CA SER A 18 38.95 26.75 -14.93
C SER A 18 40.19 25.83 -14.92
N GLY A 19 40.20 24.85 -14.03
CA GLY A 19 40.96 23.61 -14.19
C GLY A 19 40.02 22.43 -14.43
N LYS A 20 39.87 21.96 -15.67
CA LYS A 20 39.15 20.71 -15.98
C LYS A 20 39.91 19.52 -15.39
N ILE A 21 39.22 18.70 -14.58
CA ILE A 21 39.78 17.45 -14.07
C ILE A 21 39.79 16.43 -15.21
N THR A 22 40.98 16.02 -15.64
CA THR A 22 41.15 14.94 -16.64
C THR A 22 41.34 13.58 -15.96
N ARG A 23 40.77 12.51 -16.56
CA ARG A 23 40.88 11.09 -16.14
C ARG A 23 42.29 10.65 -15.72
N ARG A 24 43.33 11.21 -16.35
CA ARG A 24 44.75 10.91 -16.09
C ARG A 24 45.26 11.41 -14.73
N ARG A 25 44.61 12.42 -14.13
CA ARG A 25 44.96 12.98 -12.81
C ARG A 25 44.23 12.27 -11.66
N PHE A 26 43.09 11.63 -11.93
CA PHE A 26 42.38 10.79 -10.96
C PHE A 26 43.15 9.47 -10.68
N LEU A 27 43.68 8.84 -11.73
CA LEU A 27 44.44 7.59 -11.60
C LEU A 27 45.80 7.75 -10.91
N ARG A 28 46.37 8.97 -10.89
CA ARG A 28 47.63 9.26 -10.18
C ARG A 28 47.46 9.48 -8.68
N SER A 29 46.26 9.75 -8.20
CA SER A 29 45.98 9.92 -6.77
C SER A 29 45.71 8.60 -6.04
N SER A 30 45.62 7.48 -6.77
CA SER A 30 45.26 6.17 -6.22
C SER A 30 46.46 5.23 -5.98
N THR A 31 47.70 5.73 -6.03
CA THR A 31 48.92 4.92 -5.91
C THR A 31 49.85 5.44 -4.81
N ALA A 32 49.37 5.48 -3.57
CA ALA A 32 50.23 5.59 -2.38
C ALA A 32 49.45 5.21 -1.10
N ALA A 33 49.09 3.93 -0.96
CA ALA A 33 48.84 3.28 0.34
C ALA A 33 48.87 1.76 0.12
N GLY A 34 50.08 1.18 0.15
CA GLY A 34 50.28 -0.26 0.11
C GLY A 34 50.03 -0.91 1.47
N LEU A 35 49.08 -1.85 1.47
CA LEU A 35 49.09 -3.19 2.09
C LEU A 35 49.55 -3.37 3.55
N VAL A 36 48.58 -3.77 4.40
CA VAL A 36 48.73 -4.95 5.26
C VAL A 36 47.51 -5.86 5.00
N LEU A 37 47.69 -6.87 4.15
CA LEU A 37 46.73 -7.96 3.98
C LEU A 37 46.92 -8.97 5.11
N THR A 38 46.18 -8.81 6.19
CA THR A 38 45.86 -9.96 7.06
C THR A 38 44.70 -10.72 6.40
N PRO A 39 44.81 -12.03 6.15
CA PRO A 39 43.67 -12.81 5.71
C PRO A 39 42.72 -12.96 6.91
N PHE A 40 41.82 -12.00 7.08
CA PHE A 40 40.63 -12.22 7.90
C PHE A 40 39.76 -13.19 7.10
N HIS A 41 40.04 -14.49 7.25
CA HIS A 41 39.06 -15.54 7.03
C HIS A 41 37.96 -15.28 8.06
N SER A 42 37.05 -14.38 7.72
CA SER A 42 35.78 -14.30 8.40
C SER A 42 35.10 -15.63 8.09
N LEU A 43 35.14 -16.55 9.06
CA LEU A 43 34.28 -17.70 9.17
C LEU A 43 32.83 -17.20 9.31
N LEU A 44 32.32 -16.57 8.25
CA LEU A 44 30.92 -16.65 7.94
C LEU A 44 30.71 -18.08 7.49
N SER A 45 30.53 -18.96 8.46
CA SER A 45 29.77 -20.17 8.26
C SER A 45 28.40 -19.70 7.77
N VAL A 46 28.27 -19.54 6.45
CA VAL A 46 27.00 -19.59 5.77
C VAL A 46 26.48 -20.95 6.16
N LYS A 47 25.61 -20.98 7.18
CA LYS A 47 24.79 -22.14 7.44
C LYS A 47 24.10 -22.40 6.12
N ASN A 48 24.56 -23.42 5.40
CA ASN A 48 23.79 -24.03 4.33
C ASN A 48 22.48 -24.40 5.00
N ILE A 49 21.47 -23.55 4.81
CA ILE A 49 20.10 -23.93 5.09
C ILE A 49 19.87 -25.06 4.10
N GLU A 50 19.93 -26.30 4.59
CA GLU A 50 19.49 -27.44 3.80
C GLU A 50 18.08 -27.10 3.31
N ARG A 51 17.91 -27.03 1.98
CA ARG A 51 16.61 -26.78 1.37
C ARG A 51 15.72 -27.96 1.75
N GLY A 52 14.93 -27.79 2.81
CA GLY A 52 14.13 -28.86 3.41
C GLY A 52 12.99 -29.35 2.52
N SER A 53 12.72 -28.66 1.42
CA SER A 53 11.72 -29.05 0.42
C SER A 53 12.33 -29.08 -0.98
N THR A 54 12.12 -30.18 -1.70
CA THR A 54 12.42 -30.31 -3.14
C THR A 54 11.40 -29.58 -4.02
N LYS A 55 10.31 -29.07 -3.43
CA LYS A 55 9.23 -28.43 -4.19
C LYS A 55 9.57 -26.98 -4.50
N SER A 56 9.58 -26.70 -5.79
CA SER A 56 9.75 -25.40 -6.41
C SER A 56 8.42 -24.64 -6.49
N ILE A 57 8.40 -23.40 -6.02
CA ILE A 57 7.21 -22.55 -5.97
C ILE A 57 7.49 -21.24 -6.71
N VAL A 58 6.64 -20.93 -7.69
CA VAL A 58 6.68 -19.65 -8.40
C VAL A 58 5.63 -18.71 -7.81
N VAL A 59 6.06 -17.59 -7.25
CA VAL A 59 5.18 -16.53 -6.77
C VAL A 59 5.12 -15.41 -7.81
N ILE A 60 3.92 -15.06 -8.25
CA ILE A 60 3.72 -14.03 -9.27
C ILE A 60 3.24 -12.73 -8.61
N GLY A 61 4.08 -11.70 -8.70
CA GLY A 61 3.90 -10.38 -8.12
C GLY A 61 4.66 -10.21 -6.80
N ALA A 62 5.38 -9.08 -6.66
CA ALA A 62 6.04 -8.64 -5.43
C ALA A 62 5.31 -7.46 -4.78
N GLY A 63 3.96 -7.46 -4.85
CA GLY A 63 3.13 -6.68 -3.92
C GLY A 63 3.26 -7.21 -2.49
N LEU A 64 2.65 -6.55 -1.50
CA LEU A 64 2.71 -6.99 -0.09
C LEU A 64 2.38 -8.48 0.08
N SER A 65 1.27 -8.95 -0.52
CA SER A 65 0.85 -10.36 -0.46
C SER A 65 1.88 -11.33 -1.05
N GLY A 66 2.42 -11.04 -2.24
CA GLY A 66 3.39 -11.92 -2.89
C GLY A 66 4.76 -11.89 -2.23
N ILE A 67 5.25 -10.73 -1.82
CA ILE A 67 6.57 -10.64 -1.19
C ILE A 67 6.58 -11.22 0.23
N SER A 68 5.48 -11.08 0.99
CA SER A 68 5.35 -11.75 2.29
C SER A 68 5.21 -13.26 2.13
N CYS A 69 4.45 -13.72 1.13
CA CYS A 69 4.34 -15.16 0.81
C CYS A 69 5.70 -15.75 0.42
N GLY A 70 6.43 -15.09 -0.48
CA GLY A 70 7.77 -15.52 -0.87
C GLY A 70 8.73 -15.55 0.31
N TYR A 71 8.68 -14.54 1.18
CA TYR A 71 9.48 -14.51 2.40
C TYR A 71 9.18 -15.71 3.31
N GLU A 72 7.92 -15.93 3.67
CA GLU A 72 7.52 -17.02 4.57
C GLU A 72 7.88 -18.39 3.99
N LEU A 73 7.64 -18.63 2.69
CA LEU A 73 8.03 -19.88 2.03
C LEU A 73 9.55 -20.10 2.07
N VAL A 74 10.36 -19.06 1.82
CA VAL A 74 11.82 -19.18 1.94
C VAL A 74 12.25 -19.47 3.38
N GLN A 75 11.63 -18.83 4.38
CA GLN A 75 11.93 -19.12 5.79
C GLN A 75 11.62 -20.57 6.18
N HIS A 76 10.64 -21.20 5.51
CA HIS A 76 10.28 -22.61 5.71
C HIS A 76 11.05 -23.58 4.79
N GLY A 77 12.10 -23.12 4.08
CA GLY A 77 13.01 -23.98 3.33
C GLY A 77 12.50 -24.44 1.96
N TYR A 78 11.46 -23.79 1.41
CA TYR A 78 11.01 -24.02 0.04
C TYR A 78 11.94 -23.38 -1.00
N ASP A 79 12.03 -23.97 -2.19
CA ASP A 79 12.68 -23.35 -3.33
C ASP A 79 11.72 -22.39 -4.01
N VAL A 80 11.97 -21.08 -3.89
CA VAL A 80 11.01 -20.04 -4.29
C VAL A 80 11.61 -19.12 -5.33
N THR A 81 10.84 -18.84 -6.39
CA THR A 81 11.12 -17.77 -7.34
C THR A 81 9.96 -16.76 -7.32
N VAL A 82 10.25 -15.49 -7.07
CA VAL A 82 9.28 -14.39 -7.12
C VAL A 82 9.49 -13.60 -8.41
N LEU A 83 8.47 -13.57 -9.28
CA LEU A 83 8.50 -12.80 -10.53
C LEU A 83 7.69 -11.50 -10.36
N GLU A 84 8.33 -10.35 -10.51
CA GLU A 84 7.68 -9.03 -10.45
C GLU A 84 7.79 -8.30 -11.78
N ALA A 85 6.64 -7.84 -12.28
CA ALA A 85 6.55 -7.14 -13.55
C ALA A 85 7.29 -5.79 -13.58
N ARG A 86 7.36 -5.10 -12.44
CA ARG A 86 8.00 -3.78 -12.32
C ARG A 86 9.46 -3.90 -11.86
N SER A 87 10.17 -2.78 -11.87
CA SER A 87 11.52 -2.64 -11.34
C SER A 87 11.60 -2.50 -9.81
N ARG A 88 10.49 -2.71 -9.09
CA ARG A 88 10.38 -2.46 -7.64
C ARG A 88 9.38 -3.40 -6.97
N PRO A 89 9.55 -3.68 -5.66
CA PRO A 89 8.53 -4.34 -4.85
C PRO A 89 7.44 -3.34 -4.40
N GLY A 90 6.44 -3.85 -3.69
CA GLY A 90 5.38 -3.09 -3.01
C GLY A 90 4.06 -3.05 -3.78
N GLY A 91 4.07 -3.25 -5.10
CA GLY A 91 2.85 -3.27 -5.90
C GLY A 91 2.05 -1.97 -5.76
N ARG A 92 0.88 -2.05 -5.12
CA ARG A 92 -0.04 -0.93 -4.82
C ARG A 92 0.38 -0.08 -3.62
N VAL A 93 1.40 -0.47 -2.87
CA VAL A 93 2.03 0.36 -1.84
C VAL A 93 3.28 0.99 -2.45
N ARG A 94 3.37 2.33 -2.40
CA ARG A 94 4.46 3.08 -3.02
C ARG A 94 4.60 4.45 -2.36
N THR A 95 5.80 4.78 -1.95
CA THR A 95 6.13 6.08 -1.38
C THR A 95 7.03 6.86 -2.35
N TYR A 96 6.66 8.10 -2.66
CA TYR A 96 7.49 9.04 -3.42
C TYR A 96 8.27 9.90 -2.44
N ARG A 97 9.56 10.08 -2.70
CA ARG A 97 10.46 10.91 -1.90
C ARG A 97 10.93 12.14 -2.69
N ASP A 98 11.11 11.99 -4.00
CA ASP A 98 11.34 13.13 -4.90
C ASP A 98 10.01 13.69 -5.45
N PRO A 99 9.90 15.01 -5.69
CA PRO A 99 10.91 16.06 -5.51
C PRO A 99 10.80 16.78 -4.15
N PHE A 100 10.34 16.10 -3.10
CA PHE A 100 9.99 16.78 -1.85
C PHE A 100 11.26 17.16 -1.06
N ALA A 101 11.31 18.39 -0.56
CA ALA A 101 12.41 18.89 0.28
C ALA A 101 12.33 18.35 1.72
N ASP A 102 13.36 18.60 2.53
CA ASP A 102 13.35 18.34 3.98
C ASP A 102 13.01 16.91 4.40
N ASN A 103 13.42 15.92 3.59
CA ASN A 103 13.09 14.50 3.76
C ASN A 103 11.59 14.20 3.78
N LEU A 104 10.76 15.11 3.23
CA LEU A 104 9.35 14.86 3.05
C LEU A 104 9.13 13.75 2.02
N TYR A 105 7.99 13.09 2.13
CA TYR A 105 7.59 12.02 1.25
C TYR A 105 6.06 11.93 1.22
N ALA A 106 5.54 11.31 0.18
CA ALA A 106 4.11 11.14 -0.03
C ALA A 106 3.80 9.68 -0.39
N GLU A 107 2.79 9.11 0.27
CA GLU A 107 2.21 7.84 -0.16
C GLU A 107 1.42 8.04 -1.45
N MET A 108 1.62 7.15 -2.41
CA MET A 108 0.96 7.13 -3.72
C MET A 108 0.11 5.86 -3.88
N GLY A 109 -0.27 5.26 -2.76
CA GLY A 109 -0.83 3.93 -2.66
C GLY A 109 -1.42 3.68 -1.27
N GLY A 110 -1.38 2.44 -0.78
CA GLY A 110 -1.85 2.12 0.57
C GLY A 110 -1.09 2.90 1.65
N GLU A 111 -1.80 3.75 2.39
CA GLU A 111 -1.24 4.71 3.35
C GLU A 111 -1.48 4.34 4.82
N TYR A 112 -2.69 3.92 5.18
CA TYR A 112 -3.01 3.69 6.58
C TYR A 112 -2.58 2.31 7.07
N VAL A 113 -2.00 2.28 8.28
CA VAL A 113 -1.68 1.09 9.07
C VAL A 113 -2.37 1.23 10.42
N ASP A 114 -3.51 0.56 10.57
CA ASP A 114 -4.31 0.62 11.78
C ASP A 114 -3.68 -0.22 12.92
N LYS A 115 -4.10 0.02 14.16
CA LYS A 115 -3.70 -0.81 15.30
C LYS A 115 -4.19 -2.26 15.17
N SER A 116 -5.33 -2.47 14.50
CA SER A 116 -5.94 -3.77 14.24
C SER A 116 -5.29 -4.56 13.10
N ASP A 117 -4.39 -3.95 12.31
CA ASP A 117 -3.66 -4.62 11.22
C ASP A 117 -2.56 -5.56 11.75
N GLN A 118 -2.96 -6.64 12.42
CA GLN A 118 -2.07 -7.53 13.18
C GLN A 118 -0.87 -8.03 12.37
N PHE A 119 -1.09 -8.41 11.11
CA PHE A 119 0.00 -8.91 10.25
C PHE A 119 0.99 -7.80 9.89
N VAL A 120 0.51 -6.63 9.48
CA VAL A 120 1.38 -5.49 9.13
C VAL A 120 2.16 -5.04 10.35
N ARG A 121 1.49 -4.90 11.51
CA ARG A 121 2.11 -4.53 12.79
C ARG A 121 3.21 -5.52 13.19
N SER A 122 2.92 -6.83 13.15
CA SER A 122 3.89 -7.88 13.49
C SER A 122 5.15 -7.83 12.62
N TYR A 123 5.01 -7.63 11.30
CA TYR A 123 6.18 -7.49 10.43
C TYR A 123 6.91 -6.16 10.58
N CYS A 124 6.20 -5.08 10.89
CA CYS A 124 6.84 -3.81 11.24
C CYS A 124 7.74 -3.99 12.47
N ASP A 125 7.24 -4.62 13.53
CA ASP A 125 8.02 -4.92 14.74
C ASP A 125 9.23 -5.80 14.41
N LYS A 126 9.00 -6.88 13.64
CA LYS A 126 10.06 -7.81 13.19
C LYS A 126 11.17 -7.12 12.39
N PHE A 127 10.85 -6.11 11.59
CA PHE A 127 11.81 -5.41 10.74
C PHE A 127 12.34 -4.08 11.32
N GLY A 128 11.92 -3.75 12.55
CA GLY A 128 12.25 -2.49 13.22
C GLY A 128 11.72 -1.28 12.46
N LEU A 129 10.49 -1.35 11.95
CA LEU A 129 9.81 -0.26 11.27
C LEU A 129 8.86 0.44 12.24
N GLU A 130 9.14 1.71 12.53
CA GLU A 130 8.28 2.53 13.38
C GLU A 130 6.99 2.91 12.64
N VAL A 131 5.84 2.68 13.28
CA VAL A 131 4.54 3.14 12.79
C VAL A 131 4.14 4.39 13.57
N LEU A 132 4.14 5.53 12.89
CA LEU A 132 3.71 6.80 13.47
C LEU A 132 2.19 6.85 13.58
N PRO A 133 1.64 7.56 14.60
CA PRO A 133 0.23 7.91 14.59
C PRO A 133 -0.05 8.91 13.45
N ALA A 134 -1.19 8.77 12.81
CA ALA A 134 -1.80 9.77 11.96
C ALA A 134 -2.88 10.48 12.77
N LYS A 135 -2.90 11.81 12.65
CA LYS A 135 -3.98 12.62 13.15
C LYS A 135 -5.10 12.60 12.11
N GLN A 136 -6.32 12.34 12.54
CA GLN A 136 -7.49 12.46 11.68
C GLN A 136 -7.81 13.94 11.38
N TYR A 137 -8.97 14.18 10.77
CA TYR A 137 -9.46 15.46 10.30
C TYR A 137 -9.71 16.47 11.44
N ASP A 138 -9.13 17.68 11.33
CA ASP A 138 -9.38 18.80 12.26
C ASP A 138 -10.65 19.60 11.93
N GLY A 139 -11.14 19.49 10.69
CA GLY A 139 -12.33 20.18 10.22
C GLY A 139 -12.83 19.66 8.89
N ILE A 140 -14.06 20.04 8.55
CA ILE A 140 -14.72 19.66 7.31
C ILE A 140 -15.29 20.90 6.62
N TYR A 141 -15.39 20.85 5.29
CA TYR A 141 -16.06 21.86 4.49
C TYR A 141 -17.27 21.25 3.81
N LEU A 142 -18.47 21.67 4.24
CA LEU A 142 -19.74 21.14 3.77
C LEU A 142 -20.67 22.29 3.40
N ARG A 143 -21.33 22.19 2.23
CA ARG A 143 -22.38 23.13 1.77
C ARG A 143 -22.00 24.61 1.95
N GLY A 144 -20.76 24.97 1.60
CA GLY A 144 -20.27 26.35 1.67
C GLY A 144 -19.78 26.82 3.05
N LYS A 145 -19.79 25.96 4.06
CA LYS A 145 -19.40 26.30 5.44
C LYS A 145 -18.25 25.42 5.92
N ARG A 146 -17.34 26.02 6.70
CA ARG A 146 -16.28 25.30 7.41
C ARG A 146 -16.76 24.96 8.81
N TYR A 147 -16.45 23.75 9.25
CA TYR A 147 -16.79 23.23 10.56
C TYR A 147 -15.54 22.66 11.22
N VAL A 148 -15.45 22.78 12.55
CA VAL A 148 -14.37 22.19 13.35
C VAL A 148 -14.82 20.81 13.84
N MET A 149 -13.97 19.80 13.69
CA MET A 149 -14.35 18.43 14.02
C MET A 149 -14.61 18.23 15.52
N ALA A 150 -13.93 18.99 16.37
CA ALA A 150 -14.15 18.99 17.82
C ALA A 150 -15.61 19.33 18.22
N ASP A 151 -16.30 20.17 17.45
CA ASP A 151 -17.68 20.56 17.76
C ASP A 151 -18.66 19.41 17.49
N PHE A 152 -18.45 18.65 16.41
CA PHE A 152 -19.27 17.46 16.12
C PHE A 152 -19.03 16.35 17.17
N LYS A 153 -17.76 16.12 17.54
CA LYS A 153 -17.40 15.14 18.58
C LYS A 153 -18.00 15.48 19.95
N GLN A 154 -18.31 16.75 20.20
CA GLN A 154 -18.97 17.23 21.42
C GLN A 154 -20.47 17.47 21.25
N TYR A 155 -21.07 17.05 20.12
CA TYR A 155 -22.48 17.25 19.79
C TYR A 155 -22.94 18.71 19.84
N LYS A 156 -22.01 19.66 19.66
CA LYS A 156 -22.32 21.11 19.61
C LYS A 156 -22.90 21.54 18.27
N GLN A 157 -22.71 20.73 17.24
CA GLN A 157 -23.22 20.96 15.89
C GLN A 157 -23.79 19.67 15.32
N ALA A 158 -24.81 19.80 14.47
CA ALA A 158 -25.36 18.71 13.67
C ALA A 158 -24.84 18.80 12.23
N LEU A 159 -24.69 17.66 11.57
CA LEU A 159 -24.32 17.66 10.16
C LEU A 159 -25.39 18.40 9.34
N PRO A 160 -24.98 19.18 8.32
CA PRO A 160 -25.91 19.93 7.49
C PRO A 160 -26.61 19.04 6.45
N PHE A 161 -27.02 17.83 6.84
CA PHE A 161 -27.67 16.81 6.03
C PHE A 161 -28.97 16.35 6.73
N ALA A 162 -30.11 16.42 6.05
CA ALA A 162 -31.38 16.03 6.65
C ALA A 162 -31.43 14.52 6.96
N GLY A 163 -31.88 14.17 8.17
CA GLY A 163 -32.01 12.78 8.60
C GLY A 163 -30.71 12.13 9.09
N THR A 164 -29.62 12.87 9.23
CA THR A 164 -28.45 12.39 9.96
C THR A 164 -28.62 12.58 11.47
N GLU A 165 -28.11 11.63 12.24
CA GLU A 165 -28.12 11.70 13.70
C GLU A 165 -26.75 12.14 14.24
N GLY A 166 -26.76 13.17 15.10
CA GLY A 166 -25.56 13.68 15.75
C GLY A 166 -24.56 14.34 14.78
N GLY A 167 -23.27 14.08 15.03
CA GLY A 167 -22.14 14.64 14.28
C GLY A 167 -21.28 13.62 13.54
N ASN A 168 -21.67 12.34 13.54
CA ASN A 168 -20.88 11.25 12.93
C ASN A 168 -20.92 11.36 11.41
N LEU A 169 -19.76 11.38 10.76
CA LEU A 169 -19.68 11.44 9.30
C LEU A 169 -20.07 10.10 8.68
N PHE A 170 -19.60 9.01 9.28
CA PHE A 170 -19.77 7.65 8.79
C PHE A 170 -20.90 6.91 9.51
N GLY A 171 -21.42 5.85 8.90
CA GLY A 171 -22.39 4.93 9.52
C GLY A 171 -23.85 5.41 9.51
N GLN A 172 -24.14 6.58 8.93
CA GLN A 172 -25.51 7.10 8.79
C GLN A 172 -26.40 6.19 7.91
N GLU A 173 -25.79 5.34 7.08
CA GLU A 173 -26.46 4.35 6.25
C GLU A 173 -26.85 3.07 7.00
N TYR A 174 -26.23 2.79 8.15
CA TYR A 174 -26.36 1.51 8.86
C TYR A 174 -27.81 1.14 9.21
N PRO A 175 -28.65 2.05 9.74
CA PRO A 175 -30.04 1.73 10.09
C PRO A 175 -30.87 1.19 8.90
N TYR A 176 -30.51 1.56 7.67
CA TYR A 176 -31.21 1.14 6.46
C TYR A 176 -30.73 -0.22 5.93
N ILE A 177 -29.63 -0.74 6.45
CA ILE A 177 -29.02 -2.01 6.01
C ILE A 177 -28.88 -3.05 7.13
N GLU A 178 -29.11 -2.66 8.38
CA GLU A 178 -28.94 -3.50 9.58
C GLU A 178 -29.63 -4.86 9.43
N LYS A 179 -30.86 -4.89 8.90
CA LYS A 179 -31.60 -6.14 8.67
C LYS A 179 -30.85 -7.13 7.77
N TRP A 180 -30.08 -6.63 6.80
CA TRP A 180 -29.30 -7.46 5.87
C TRP A 180 -28.01 -7.94 6.52
N VAL A 181 -27.35 -7.06 7.27
CA VAL A 181 -26.14 -7.40 8.05
C VAL A 181 -26.47 -8.50 9.06
N ASN A 182 -27.57 -8.37 9.81
CA ASN A 182 -28.02 -9.34 10.82
C ASN A 182 -28.48 -10.69 10.22
N MET A 183 -28.72 -10.79 8.91
CA MET A 183 -28.98 -12.08 8.24
C MET A 183 -27.71 -12.89 7.99
N ILE A 184 -26.54 -12.26 8.03
CA ILE A 184 -25.26 -12.92 7.78
C ILE A 184 -24.75 -13.52 9.08
N LYS A 185 -24.45 -14.82 9.05
CA LYS A 185 -23.79 -15.53 10.16
C LYS A 185 -22.34 -15.87 9.85
N SER A 186 -22.06 -16.12 8.58
CA SER A 186 -20.72 -16.36 8.04
C SER A 186 -20.68 -15.83 6.61
N ILE A 187 -19.48 -15.40 6.18
CA ILE A 187 -19.23 -15.02 4.79
C ILE A 187 -19.19 -16.23 3.85
N ASP A 188 -18.98 -17.43 4.38
CA ASP A 188 -18.90 -18.67 3.61
C ASP A 188 -20.28 -19.27 3.28
N ASP A 189 -21.34 -18.82 3.97
CA ASP A 189 -22.71 -19.29 3.80
C ASP A 189 -23.70 -18.12 3.86
N LEU A 190 -23.88 -17.46 2.71
CA LEU A 190 -24.73 -16.29 2.58
C LEU A 190 -26.15 -16.69 2.15
N PRO A 191 -27.21 -16.25 2.86
CA PRO A 191 -28.58 -16.49 2.42
C PRO A 191 -28.81 -15.95 1.00
N LYS A 192 -29.56 -16.67 0.16
CA LYS A 192 -29.85 -16.25 -1.22
C LYS A 192 -30.33 -14.79 -1.33
N LYS A 193 -31.17 -14.36 -0.39
CA LYS A 193 -31.72 -12.99 -0.33
C LYS A 193 -30.63 -11.93 -0.17
N VAL A 194 -29.57 -12.25 0.58
CA VAL A 194 -28.40 -11.39 0.76
C VAL A 194 -27.56 -11.41 -0.50
N LEU A 195 -27.30 -12.59 -1.10
CA LEU A 195 -26.60 -12.71 -2.38
C LEU A 195 -27.27 -11.90 -3.50
N ASP A 196 -28.60 -11.91 -3.55
CA ASP A 196 -29.37 -11.18 -4.56
C ASP A 196 -29.15 -9.65 -4.51
N LEU A 197 -28.61 -9.11 -3.40
CA LEU A 197 -28.21 -7.71 -3.29
C LEU A 197 -27.09 -7.33 -4.28
N ASP A 198 -26.34 -8.28 -4.82
CA ASP A 198 -25.30 -8.01 -5.82
C ASP A 198 -25.88 -7.47 -7.14
N ASN A 199 -27.18 -7.70 -7.37
CA ASN A 199 -27.89 -7.24 -8.57
C ASN A 199 -28.44 -5.80 -8.46
N ILE A 200 -28.28 -5.15 -7.30
CA ILE A 200 -28.72 -3.77 -7.11
C ILE A 200 -27.59 -2.90 -6.59
N SER A 201 -27.71 -1.61 -6.85
CA SER A 201 -26.72 -0.64 -6.38
C SER A 201 -26.93 -0.30 -4.90
N VAL A 202 -25.89 0.17 -4.22
CA VAL A 202 -26.00 0.75 -2.86
C VAL A 202 -27.07 1.84 -2.81
N ALA A 203 -27.08 2.76 -3.79
CA ALA A 203 -28.07 3.83 -3.85
C ALA A 203 -29.51 3.30 -3.92
N GLU A 204 -29.72 2.23 -4.68
CA GLU A 204 -31.03 1.58 -4.80
C GLU A 204 -31.42 0.86 -3.50
N LEU A 205 -30.48 0.18 -2.84
CA LEU A 205 -30.73 -0.47 -1.55
C LEU A 205 -31.16 0.55 -0.49
N LEU A 206 -30.42 1.65 -0.34
CA LEU A 206 -30.72 2.69 0.65
C LEU A 206 -32.07 3.35 0.36
N LYS A 207 -32.35 3.66 -0.91
CA LYS A 207 -33.65 4.20 -1.33
C LYS A 207 -34.81 3.26 -0.99
N ARG A 208 -34.67 1.94 -1.26
CA ARG A 208 -35.68 0.92 -0.88
C ARG A 208 -35.84 0.77 0.62
N GLY A 209 -34.77 1.01 1.38
CA GLY A 209 -34.78 1.05 2.85
C GLY A 209 -35.44 2.30 3.44
N GLY A 210 -35.78 3.30 2.61
CA GLY A 210 -36.36 4.56 3.07
C GLY A 210 -35.34 5.60 3.51
N ALA A 211 -34.06 5.45 3.13
CA ALA A 211 -33.03 6.42 3.46
C ALA A 211 -33.35 7.80 2.86
N PRO A 212 -33.24 8.90 3.64
CA PRO A 212 -33.32 10.25 3.13
C PRO A 212 -32.29 10.49 2.03
N LYS A 213 -32.63 11.34 1.06
CA LYS A 213 -31.72 11.74 -0.01
C LYS A 213 -30.38 12.25 0.53
N ASP A 214 -30.42 13.02 1.61
CA ASP A 214 -29.24 13.61 2.24
C ASP A 214 -28.32 12.55 2.88
N VAL A 215 -28.85 11.41 3.36
CA VAL A 215 -28.03 10.28 3.84
C VAL A 215 -27.32 9.60 2.67
N VAL A 216 -28.00 9.39 1.54
CA VAL A 216 -27.38 8.83 0.32
C VAL A 216 -26.34 9.78 -0.27
N GLU A 217 -26.59 11.09 -0.19
CA GLU A 217 -25.66 12.13 -0.60
C GLU A 217 -24.42 12.15 0.30
N LEU A 218 -24.59 12.15 1.63
CA LEU A 218 -23.48 12.06 2.58
C LEU A 218 -22.65 10.79 2.34
N TYR A 219 -23.31 9.64 2.19
CA TYR A 219 -22.65 8.37 1.89
C TYR A 219 -21.84 8.45 0.59
N THR A 220 -22.25 9.22 -0.41
CA THR A 220 -21.46 9.40 -1.64
C THR A 220 -20.08 9.99 -1.37
N TYR A 221 -19.94 10.91 -0.41
CA TYR A 221 -18.67 11.55 -0.07
C TYR A 221 -17.81 10.66 0.83
N THR A 222 -18.41 10.09 1.88
CA THR A 222 -17.68 9.21 2.81
C THR A 222 -17.26 7.92 2.14
N ASN A 223 -18.08 7.36 1.26
CA ASN A 223 -17.69 6.19 0.50
C ASN A 223 -16.65 6.50 -0.60
N ALA A 224 -16.57 7.74 -1.09
CA ALA A 224 -15.54 8.10 -2.05
C ALA A 224 -14.12 7.97 -1.46
N THR A 225 -13.96 8.13 -0.14
CA THR A 225 -12.68 7.90 0.55
C THR A 225 -12.37 6.40 0.66
N GLU A 226 -13.38 5.56 0.91
CA GLU A 226 -13.17 4.13 1.17
C GLU A 226 -13.15 3.25 -0.10
N SER A 227 -14.11 3.46 -0.99
CA SER A 227 -14.35 2.58 -2.14
C SER A 227 -14.09 3.25 -3.49
N THR A 228 -13.78 4.55 -3.52
CA THR A 228 -13.49 5.33 -4.74
C THR A 228 -14.58 5.22 -5.83
N ALA A 229 -15.82 4.96 -5.42
CA ALA A 229 -16.95 4.70 -6.31
C ALA A 229 -18.21 5.44 -5.86
N LEU A 230 -19.08 5.77 -6.82
CA LEU A 230 -20.39 6.33 -6.52
C LEU A 230 -21.34 5.22 -6.04
N PRO A 231 -22.24 5.48 -5.08
CA PRO A 231 -23.16 4.46 -4.57
C PRO A 231 -24.02 3.80 -5.65
N LYS A 232 -24.37 4.54 -6.72
CA LYS A 232 -25.10 4.00 -7.88
C LYS A 232 -24.32 3.00 -8.74
N LYS A 233 -23.00 2.91 -8.56
CA LYS A 233 -22.08 2.03 -9.30
C LYS A 233 -21.51 0.90 -8.43
N MET A 234 -21.94 0.81 -7.16
CA MET A 234 -21.43 -0.19 -6.23
C MET A 234 -22.47 -1.26 -5.96
N SER A 235 -22.01 -2.50 -5.88
CA SER A 235 -22.83 -3.63 -5.42
C SER A 235 -23.32 -3.37 -3.99
N ALA A 236 -24.63 -3.52 -3.77
CA ALA A 236 -25.18 -3.41 -2.44
C ALA A 236 -24.74 -4.58 -1.54
N LEU A 237 -24.53 -5.77 -2.11
CA LEU A 237 -23.93 -6.90 -1.39
C LEU A 237 -22.55 -6.51 -0.83
N SER A 238 -21.71 -5.85 -1.65
CA SER A 238 -20.38 -5.42 -1.19
C SER A 238 -20.43 -4.51 0.03
N MET A 239 -21.38 -3.57 0.10
CA MET A 239 -21.53 -2.67 1.26
C MET A 239 -22.03 -3.44 2.50
N VAL A 240 -22.99 -4.35 2.33
CA VAL A 240 -23.51 -5.16 3.44
C VAL A 240 -22.43 -6.09 4.00
N LEU A 241 -21.65 -6.75 3.15
CA LEU A 241 -20.52 -7.57 3.57
C LEU A 241 -19.44 -6.75 4.26
N ALA A 242 -19.11 -5.56 3.74
CA ALA A 242 -18.16 -4.66 4.36
C ALA A 242 -18.61 -4.26 5.78
N ASN A 243 -19.90 -3.95 5.98
CA ASN A 243 -20.43 -3.63 7.31
C ASN A 243 -20.49 -4.85 8.25
N PHE A 244 -20.74 -6.05 7.73
CA PHE A 244 -20.68 -7.29 8.50
C PHE A 244 -19.24 -7.60 8.97
N GLN A 245 -18.26 -7.38 8.11
CA GLN A 245 -16.84 -7.64 8.39
C GLN A 245 -16.18 -6.53 9.20
N ALA A 246 -16.64 -5.29 9.04
CA ALA A 246 -16.15 -4.15 9.79
C ALA A 246 -16.48 -4.35 11.27
N SER A 247 -15.46 -4.73 12.03
CA SER A 247 -15.50 -4.68 13.48
C SER A 247 -15.46 -3.21 13.87
N ALA A 248 -16.62 -2.63 14.17
CA ALA A 248 -16.80 -1.29 14.73
C ALA A 248 -15.74 -0.26 14.23
N PHE A 249 -15.80 0.09 12.94
CA PHE A 249 -15.03 1.24 12.43
C PHE A 249 -15.28 2.42 13.36
N SER A 250 -14.18 2.98 13.89
CA SER A 250 -14.25 4.08 14.83
C SER A 250 -13.50 5.27 14.25
N GLU A 251 -14.16 6.42 14.24
CA GLU A 251 -13.52 7.72 13.99
C GLU A 251 -12.51 8.13 15.11
N ASN A 252 -12.13 7.20 15.98
CA ASN A 252 -11.14 7.38 17.03
C ASN A 252 -10.02 6.33 16.97
N THR A 253 -9.81 5.69 15.81
CA THR A 253 -8.64 4.85 15.59
C THR A 253 -7.38 5.68 15.39
N VAL A 254 -6.27 5.18 15.96
CA VAL A 254 -4.94 5.67 15.61
C VAL A 254 -4.53 4.95 14.33
N GLU A 255 -5.03 5.45 13.21
CA GLU A 255 -4.48 5.12 11.90
C GLU A 255 -3.06 5.64 11.86
N GLY A 256 -2.12 4.87 11.36
CA GLY A 256 -0.72 5.27 11.30
C GLY A 256 -0.12 5.16 9.92
N ARG A 257 1.16 5.47 9.83
CA ARG A 257 1.98 5.21 8.64
C ARG A 257 3.38 4.83 9.07
N ILE A 258 4.05 4.02 8.27
CA ILE A 258 5.44 3.64 8.54
C ILE A 258 6.32 4.89 8.36
N PHE A 259 7.11 5.24 9.38
CA PHE A 259 8.03 6.36 9.31
C PHE A 259 9.04 6.15 8.18
N GLY A 260 9.18 7.16 7.31
CA GLY A 260 9.98 7.09 6.08
C GLY A 260 9.27 6.46 4.88
N GLY A 261 8.03 5.98 5.03
CA GLY A 261 7.16 5.50 3.95
C GLY A 261 6.78 4.02 4.05
N ASN A 262 5.54 3.70 3.67
CA ASN A 262 4.97 2.35 3.74
C ASN A 262 5.61 1.36 2.78
N ASP A 263 6.19 1.83 1.69
CA ASP A 263 6.92 0.97 0.76
C ASP A 263 8.14 0.28 1.40
N GLN A 264 8.57 0.73 2.58
CA GLN A 264 9.67 0.12 3.32
C GLN A 264 9.35 -1.30 3.78
N LEU A 265 8.11 -1.62 4.11
CA LEU A 265 7.75 -2.98 4.51
C LEU A 265 8.04 -3.98 3.40
N ALA A 266 7.55 -3.69 2.19
CA ALA A 266 7.81 -4.54 1.02
C ALA A 266 9.30 -4.57 0.65
N LYS A 267 10.02 -3.45 0.78
CA LYS A 267 11.47 -3.40 0.55
C LYS A 267 12.25 -4.23 1.57
N LYS A 268 11.84 -4.25 2.84
CA LYS A 268 12.47 -5.09 3.88
C LYS A 268 12.31 -6.56 3.56
N PHE A 269 11.10 -7.02 3.23
CA PHE A 269 10.89 -8.38 2.74
C PHE A 269 11.76 -8.70 1.52
N ALA A 270 11.71 -7.86 0.49
CA ALA A 270 12.49 -8.06 -0.73
C ALA A 270 14.00 -8.13 -0.48
N LYS A 271 14.52 -7.34 0.47
CA LYS A 271 15.92 -7.42 0.89
C LYS A 271 16.26 -8.76 1.55
N MET A 272 15.37 -9.30 2.37
CA MET A 272 15.58 -10.58 3.07
C MET A 272 15.62 -11.78 2.13
N ILE A 273 14.93 -11.71 0.99
CA ILE A 273 14.90 -12.76 -0.04
C ILE A 273 15.41 -12.27 -1.40
N ALA A 274 16.40 -11.38 -1.41
CA ALA A 274 16.84 -10.70 -2.62
C ALA A 274 17.28 -11.66 -3.74
N ALA A 275 17.87 -12.81 -3.37
CA ALA A 275 18.29 -13.85 -4.31
C ALA A 275 17.12 -14.57 -5.02
N ASN A 276 15.91 -14.45 -4.48
CA ASN A 276 14.70 -15.12 -4.98
C ASN A 276 13.80 -14.18 -5.79
N VAL A 277 14.09 -12.87 -5.86
CA VAL A 277 13.20 -11.88 -6.48
C VAL A 277 13.76 -11.41 -7.82
N HIS A 278 13.00 -11.66 -8.89
CA HIS A 278 13.31 -11.26 -10.25
C HIS A 278 12.38 -10.12 -10.68
N TYR A 279 12.97 -8.94 -10.89
CA TYR A 279 12.25 -7.74 -11.31
C TYR A 279 12.26 -7.58 -12.83
N ASN A 280 11.33 -6.77 -13.34
CA ASN A 280 11.11 -6.57 -14.78
C ASN A 280 10.75 -7.87 -15.51
N CYS A 281 10.04 -8.76 -14.81
CA CYS A 281 9.62 -10.07 -15.29
C CYS A 281 8.09 -10.15 -15.42
N PRO A 282 7.45 -9.41 -16.35
CA PRO A 282 6.01 -9.47 -16.50
C PRO A 282 5.61 -10.86 -17.02
N VAL A 283 4.80 -11.57 -16.23
CA VAL A 283 4.20 -12.84 -16.62
C VAL A 283 3.16 -12.60 -17.72
N ARG A 284 3.17 -13.47 -18.73
CA ARG A 284 2.32 -13.38 -19.93
C ARG A 284 1.45 -14.61 -20.19
N LYS A 285 1.75 -15.72 -19.51
CA LYS A 285 0.99 -16.97 -19.63
C LYS A 285 1.35 -17.91 -18.50
N ILE A 286 0.37 -18.66 -18.02
CA ILE A 286 0.55 -19.77 -17.09
C ILE A 286 -0.03 -21.01 -17.75
N LYS A 287 0.78 -22.06 -17.89
CA LYS A 287 0.29 -23.42 -18.18
C LYS A 287 0.34 -24.22 -16.89
N HIS A 288 -0.70 -25.02 -16.64
CA HIS A 288 -0.71 -25.91 -15.49
C HIS A 288 -1.28 -27.27 -15.88
N SER A 289 -0.76 -28.29 -15.21
CA SER A 289 -1.28 -29.65 -15.19
C SER A 289 -1.54 -30.05 -13.73
N LYS A 290 -1.76 -31.34 -13.46
CA LYS A 290 -1.93 -31.84 -12.09
C LYS A 290 -0.64 -31.76 -11.27
N ASP A 291 0.51 -31.96 -11.92
CA ASP A 291 1.79 -32.18 -11.25
C ASP A 291 2.84 -31.10 -11.55
N GLU A 292 2.65 -30.31 -12.61
CA GLU A 292 3.61 -29.28 -13.05
C GLU A 292 2.90 -27.98 -13.43
N ILE A 293 3.55 -26.85 -13.12
CA ILE A 293 3.25 -25.54 -13.68
C ILE A 293 4.41 -25.05 -14.57
N GLU A 294 4.09 -24.28 -15.61
CA GLU A 294 5.07 -23.54 -16.41
C GLU A 294 4.61 -22.09 -16.56
N VAL A 295 5.42 -21.17 -16.05
CA VAL A 295 5.14 -19.73 -16.05
C VAL A 295 6.00 -19.07 -17.10
N PHE A 296 5.36 -18.44 -18.09
CA PHE A 296 6.01 -17.72 -19.17
C PHE A 296 6.05 -16.22 -18.86
N PHE A 297 7.22 -15.62 -18.97
CA PHE A 297 7.44 -14.20 -18.66
C PHE A 297 8.43 -13.57 -19.64
N GLU A 298 8.49 -12.25 -19.64
CA GLU A 298 9.51 -11.51 -20.38
C GLU A 298 10.72 -11.25 -19.48
N GLU A 299 11.93 -11.42 -20.00
CA GLU A 299 13.17 -11.05 -19.32
C GLU A 299 14.12 -10.47 -20.35
N SER A 300 14.61 -9.25 -20.11
CA SER A 300 15.50 -8.54 -21.04
C SER A 300 14.97 -8.49 -22.49
N GLY A 301 13.65 -8.32 -22.65
CA GLY A 301 12.99 -8.25 -23.96
C GLY A 301 12.77 -9.59 -24.67
N ARG A 302 13.09 -10.73 -24.03
CA ARG A 302 12.87 -12.08 -24.57
C ARG A 302 11.79 -12.79 -23.76
N ARG A 303 11.00 -13.64 -24.43
CA ARG A 303 10.10 -14.56 -23.73
C ARG A 303 10.90 -15.77 -23.25
N THR A 304 10.73 -16.09 -21.97
CA THR A 304 11.31 -17.27 -21.32
C THR A 304 10.25 -17.94 -20.45
N SER A 305 10.57 -19.08 -19.84
CA SER A 305 9.70 -19.75 -18.89
C SER A 305 10.48 -20.35 -17.72
N ILE A 306 9.77 -20.55 -16.62
CA ILE A 306 10.24 -21.32 -15.47
C ILE A 306 9.19 -22.37 -15.11
N LYS A 307 9.66 -23.59 -14.85
CA LYS A 307 8.83 -24.69 -14.36
C LYS A 307 8.80 -24.68 -12.85
N GLY A 308 7.70 -25.13 -12.27
CA GLY A 308 7.55 -25.27 -10.83
C GLY A 308 6.54 -26.36 -10.45
N ASP A 309 6.54 -26.75 -9.19
CA ASP A 309 5.54 -27.67 -8.65
C ASP A 309 4.23 -26.94 -8.33
N ARG A 310 4.32 -25.68 -7.85
CA ARG A 310 3.17 -24.87 -7.45
C ARG A 310 3.34 -23.40 -7.83
N CYS A 311 2.21 -22.72 -8.04
CA CYS A 311 2.15 -21.29 -8.35
C CYS A 311 1.32 -20.56 -7.29
N VAL A 312 1.79 -19.40 -6.84
CA VAL A 312 0.98 -18.45 -6.06
C VAL A 312 0.76 -17.19 -6.89
N ILE A 313 -0.50 -16.94 -7.26
CA ILE A 313 -0.88 -15.80 -8.09
C ILE A 313 -1.33 -14.65 -7.17
N THR A 314 -0.51 -13.59 -7.07
CA THR A 314 -0.83 -12.41 -6.24
C THR A 314 -1.09 -11.15 -7.07
N MET A 315 -1.20 -11.30 -8.39
CA MET A 315 -1.56 -10.20 -9.27
C MET A 315 -3.03 -9.77 -9.06
N PRO A 316 -3.35 -8.47 -9.21
CA PRO A 316 -4.73 -8.02 -9.15
C PRO A 316 -5.61 -8.72 -10.18
N VAL A 317 -6.88 -8.99 -9.85
CA VAL A 317 -7.84 -9.65 -10.76
C VAL A 317 -7.95 -8.94 -12.12
N SER A 318 -7.89 -7.61 -12.13
CA SER A 318 -7.91 -6.81 -13.37
C SER A 318 -6.69 -7.06 -14.27
N MET A 319 -5.55 -7.42 -13.68
CA MET A 319 -4.34 -7.81 -14.41
C MET A 319 -4.38 -9.28 -14.83
N LEU A 320 -4.93 -10.15 -13.98
CA LEU A 320 -5.10 -11.57 -14.30
C LEU A 320 -5.91 -11.78 -15.58
N ARG A 321 -6.95 -10.98 -15.81
CA ARG A 321 -7.74 -11.00 -17.06
C ARG A 321 -6.94 -10.69 -18.34
N ARG A 322 -5.74 -10.14 -18.22
CA ARG A 322 -4.87 -9.76 -19.34
C ARG A 322 -3.69 -10.72 -19.53
N THR A 323 -3.61 -11.78 -18.72
CA THR A 323 -2.52 -12.75 -18.66
C THR A 323 -2.95 -14.08 -19.29
#